data_AF-A0A6M0SWI4-F1
#
_entry.id   AF-A0A6M0SWI4-F1
#
_cell.length_a   1.000
_cell.length_b   1.000
_cell.length_c   1.000
_cell.angle_alpha   90.00
_cell.angle_beta   90.00
_cell.angle_gamma   90.00
#
_symmetry.space_group_name_H-M   'P 1'
#
loop_
_entity.id
_entity.type
_entity.pdbx_description
1 polymer ?
#
loop_
_entity_poly.entity_id
_entity_poly.type
_entity_poly.pdbx_seq_one_letter_code
_entity_poly.pdbx_strand_id
1 'polypeptide(L)'
;MAYGNVYTYNNIPIKHYLEVLKMDKNWCTLLIAILREKPCTREQAAELYDKGKFFRNKISKEDIEDMVKFREKGFMFKEIAEIFYTDSSVVCRLVNSFKNKKKLPARS
;
A
#
# COMPACT_ATOMS: atom_id res chain seq x y z
N MET A 1 24.84 9.37 0.62
CA MET A 1 23.53 8.69 0.67
C MET A 1 22.65 9.44 1.65
N ALA A 2 21.89 10.43 1.18
CA ALA A 2 20.97 11.19 2.02
C ALA A 2 19.57 10.60 1.82
N TYR A 3 19.03 9.96 2.86
CA TYR A 3 17.61 9.64 2.91
C TYR A 3 16.86 10.96 3.04
N GLY A 4 16.44 11.53 1.91
CA GLY A 4 15.55 12.69 1.91
C GLY A 4 14.26 12.31 2.64
N ASN A 5 14.07 12.86 3.83
CA ASN A 5 12.82 12.72 4.57
C ASN A 5 11.70 13.29 3.69
N VAL A 6 10.88 12.40 3.12
CA VAL A 6 9.71 12.72 2.27
C VAL A 6 8.62 13.50 3.04
N TYR A 7 8.87 13.87 4.29
CA TYR A 7 7.92 14.47 5.22
C TYR A 7 8.34 15.85 5.73
N THR A 8 9.22 16.57 5.03
CA THR A 8 9.63 17.93 5.41
C THR A 8 9.41 18.93 4.27
N TYR A 9 8.81 20.08 4.58
CA TYR A 9 8.74 21.24 3.71
C TYR A 9 9.54 22.38 4.38
N ASN A 10 10.52 22.95 3.69
CA ASN A 10 11.47 23.92 4.25
C ASN A 10 12.16 23.44 5.54
N ASN A 11 12.61 22.18 5.58
CA ASN A 11 13.25 21.54 6.76
C ASN A 11 12.36 21.44 8.01
N ILE A 12 11.05 21.73 7.89
CA ILE A 12 10.07 21.58 8.97
C ILE A 12 9.21 20.34 8.70
N PRO A 13 8.95 19.47 9.69
CA PRO A 13 8.07 18.33 9.52
C PRO A 13 6.67 18.75 9.06
N ILE A 14 6.15 18.11 8.01
CA ILE A 14 4.80 18.36 7.47
C ILE A 14 3.73 18.28 8.57
N LYS A 15 3.91 17.38 9.56
CA LYS A 15 3.07 17.28 10.75
C LYS A 15 2.87 18.61 11.49
N HIS A 16 3.91 19.44 11.57
CA HIS A 16 3.84 20.73 12.26
C HIS A 16 2.92 21.72 11.52
N TYR A 17 2.97 21.76 10.19
CA TYR A 17 2.06 22.60 9.39
C TYR A 17 0.61 22.12 9.51
N LEU A 18 0.39 20.80 9.55
CA LEU A 18 -0.95 20.21 9.70
C LEU A 18 -1.56 20.49 11.08
N GLU A 19 -0.73 20.51 12.14
CA GLU A 19 -1.14 20.90 13.49
C GLU A 19 -1.43 22.40 13.62
N VAL A 20 -0.60 23.26 13.02
CA VAL A 20 -0.74 24.73 13.06
C VAL A 20 -1.97 25.20 12.26
N LEU A 21 -2.30 24.53 11.14
CA LEU A 21 -3.44 24.90 10.30
C LEU A 21 -4.80 24.40 10.82
N LYS A 22 -4.84 23.63 11.93
CA LYS A 22 -6.06 22.94 12.41
C LYS A 22 -6.84 22.25 11.28
N MET A 23 -6.12 21.74 10.28
CA MET A 23 -6.77 21.20 9.10
C MET A 23 -7.35 19.84 9.45
N ASP A 24 -8.64 19.65 9.18
CA ASP A 24 -9.35 18.43 9.57
C ASP A 24 -8.63 17.19 9.02
N LYS A 25 -8.64 16.11 9.80
CA LYS A 25 -7.95 14.85 9.46
C LYS A 25 -8.36 14.34 8.08
N ASN A 26 -9.59 14.57 7.65
CA ASN A 26 -10.06 14.15 6.33
C ASN A 26 -9.37 14.92 5.20
N TRP A 27 -9.15 16.23 5.36
CA TRP A 27 -8.41 17.04 4.40
C TRP A 27 -6.93 16.63 4.31
N CYS A 28 -6.30 16.36 5.47
CA CYS A 28 -4.93 15.85 5.51
C CYS A 28 -4.80 14.48 4.83
N THR A 29 -5.77 13.58 5.07
CA THR A 29 -5.84 12.26 4.43
C THR A 29 -6.00 12.39 2.92
N LEU A 30 -6.86 13.31 2.46
CA LEU A 30 -7.08 13.58 1.05
C LEU A 30 -5.81 14.11 0.37
N LEU A 31 -5.11 15.06 1.00
CA LEU A 31 -3.85 15.59 0.49
C LEU A 31 -2.78 14.52 0.38
N ILE A 32 -2.67 13.62 1.36
CA ILE A 32 -1.77 12.47 1.29
C ILE A 32 -2.10 11.58 0.09
N ALA A 33 -3.39 11.33 -0.19
CA ALA A 33 -3.80 10.51 -1.32
C ALA A 33 -3.50 11.17 -2.67
N ILE A 34 -3.62 12.50 -2.78
CA ILE A 34 -3.41 13.26 -4.02
C ILE A 34 -1.91 13.50 -4.30
N LEU A 35 -1.13 13.90 -3.29
CA LEU A 35 0.24 14.38 -3.47
C LEU A 35 1.29 13.26 -3.53
N ARG A 36 0.91 12.02 -3.26
CA ARG A 36 1.83 10.89 -3.25
C ARG A 36 2.12 10.40 -4.68
N GLU A 37 3.39 10.13 -4.97
CA GLU A 37 3.84 9.61 -6.28
C GLU A 37 3.19 8.28 -6.66
N LYS A 38 2.92 7.43 -5.67
CA LYS A 38 2.21 6.16 -5.85
C LYS A 38 0.77 6.32 -5.38
N PRO A 39 -0.22 5.79 -6.12
CA PRO A 39 -1.61 5.79 -5.67
C PRO A 39 -1.76 4.93 -4.40
N CYS A 40 -2.65 5.34 -3.50
CA CYS A 40 -3.00 4.61 -2.28
C CYS A 40 -4.51 4.67 -2.03
N THR A 41 -5.02 3.70 -1.27
CA THR A 41 -6.41 3.75 -0.81
C THR A 41 -6.59 4.79 0.31
N ARG A 42 -7.84 5.18 0.57
CA ARG A 42 -8.19 6.11 1.64
C ARG A 42 -7.74 5.61 3.01
N GLU A 43 -7.89 4.31 3.27
CA GLU A 43 -7.50 3.66 4.52
C GLU A 43 -5.98 3.69 4.69
N GLN A 44 -5.25 3.46 3.59
CA GLN A 44 -3.79 3.56 3.57
C GLN A 44 -3.33 4.99 3.81
N ALA A 45 -3.99 6.00 3.22
CA ALA A 45 -3.68 7.41 3.44
C ALA A 45 -3.96 7.84 4.89
N ALA A 46 -5.09 7.39 5.47
CA ALA A 46 -5.44 7.67 6.85
C ALA A 46 -4.45 7.04 7.83
N GLU A 47 -4.02 5.81 7.56
CA GLU A 47 -2.99 5.14 8.36
C GLU A 47 -1.64 5.85 8.26
N LEU A 48 -1.27 6.33 7.07
CA LEU A 48 -0.04 7.10 6.88
C LEU A 48 -0.08 8.40 7.69
N TYR A 49 -1.22 9.09 7.71
CA TYR A 49 -1.43 10.27 8.54
C TYR A 49 -1.23 9.97 10.03
N ASP A 50 -1.85 8.90 10.53
CA ASP A 50 -1.82 8.55 11.96
C ASP A 50 -0.46 8.04 12.43
N LYS A 51 0.23 7.24 11.61
CA LYS A 51 1.43 6.49 12.01
C LYS A 51 2.73 7.01 11.40
N GLY A 52 2.67 7.90 10.42
CA GLY A 52 3.83 8.43 9.68
C GLY A 52 4.54 7.41 8.79
N LYS A 53 4.03 6.18 8.69
CA LYS A 53 4.55 5.11 7.84
C LYS A 53 3.43 4.18 7.41
N PHE A 54 3.50 3.64 6.20
CA PHE A 54 2.71 2.47 5.86
C PHE A 54 3.19 1.33 6.76
N PHE A 55 2.32 0.83 7.62
CA PHE A 55 2.56 -0.51 8.11
C PHE A 55 2.58 -1.42 6.89
N ARG A 56 3.42 -2.47 6.91
CA ARG A 56 3.25 -3.59 5.99
C ARG A 56 1.91 -4.22 6.33
N ASN A 57 0.81 -3.62 5.86
CA ASN A 57 -0.50 -4.20 5.98
C ASN A 57 -0.39 -5.54 5.29
N LYS A 58 -0.54 -6.57 6.12
CA LYS A 58 -0.54 -7.93 5.68
C LYS A 58 -1.72 -8.01 4.73
N ILE A 59 -1.42 -8.09 3.43
CA ILE A 59 -2.44 -8.26 2.40
C ILE A 59 -3.33 -9.43 2.86
N SER A 60 -4.63 -9.17 2.88
CA SER A 60 -5.59 -10.11 3.46
C SER A 60 -5.58 -11.42 2.66
N LYS A 61 -6.10 -12.50 3.24
CA LYS A 61 -6.16 -13.76 2.48
C LYS A 61 -7.13 -13.62 1.31
N GLU A 62 -8.22 -12.89 1.53
CA GLU A 62 -9.24 -12.56 0.55
C GLU A 62 -8.62 -11.81 -0.65
N ASP A 63 -7.80 -10.78 -0.38
CA ASP A 63 -7.10 -10.04 -1.45
C ASP A 63 -6.15 -10.95 -2.23
N ILE A 64 -5.42 -11.86 -1.56
CA ILE A 64 -4.52 -12.80 -2.25
C ILE A 64 -5.30 -13.77 -3.13
N GLU A 65 -6.45 -14.26 -2.66
CA GLU A 65 -7.33 -15.13 -3.45
C GLU A 65 -7.85 -14.40 -4.69
N ASP A 66 -8.24 -13.14 -4.56
CA ASP A 66 -8.68 -12.34 -5.69
C ASP A 66 -7.54 -12.03 -6.66
N MET A 67 -6.33 -11.73 -6.19
CA MET A 67 -5.12 -11.62 -7.03
C MET A 67 -4.88 -12.91 -7.84
N VAL A 68 -5.10 -14.08 -7.25
CA VAL A 68 -4.98 -15.38 -7.95
C VAL A 68 -6.08 -15.53 -8.99
N LYS A 69 -7.34 -15.20 -8.67
CA LYS A 69 -8.46 -15.24 -9.63
C LYS A 69 -8.21 -14.31 -10.81
N PHE A 70 -7.71 -13.09 -10.59
CA PHE A 70 -7.35 -12.18 -11.67
C PHE A 70 -6.23 -12.77 -12.53
N ARG A 71 -5.23 -13.41 -11.91
CA ARG A 71 -4.17 -14.08 -12.66
C ARG A 71 -4.69 -15.24 -13.51
N GLU A 72 -5.67 -16.00 -13.01
CA GLU A 72 -6.33 -17.09 -13.74
C GLU A 72 -7.20 -16.58 -14.90
N LYS A 73 -7.78 -15.38 -14.76
CA LYS A 73 -8.50 -14.67 -15.83
C LYS A 73 -7.59 -14.06 -16.90
N GLY A 74 -6.26 -14.16 -16.76
CA GLY A 74 -5.30 -13.69 -17.75
C GLY A 74 -4.68 -12.32 -17.50
N PHE A 75 -5.00 -11.65 -16.38
CA PHE A 75 -4.42 -10.34 -16.06
C PHE A 75 -2.90 -10.42 -15.82
N MET A 76 -2.19 -9.38 -16.23
CA MET A 76 -0.77 -9.20 -15.96
C MET A 76 -0.52 -8.78 -14.51
N PHE A 77 0.64 -9.14 -13.95
CA PHE A 77 1.01 -8.77 -12.59
C PHE A 77 1.06 -7.25 -12.36
N LYS A 78 1.31 -6.45 -13.40
CA LYS A 78 1.27 -4.99 -13.34
C LYS A 78 -0.15 -4.45 -13.14
N GLU A 79 -1.10 -4.95 -13.93
CA GLU A 79 -2.51 -4.56 -13.85
C GLU A 79 -3.10 -4.92 -12.48
N ILE A 80 -2.78 -6.13 -11.99
CA ILE A 80 -3.21 -6.56 -10.65
C ILE A 80 -2.56 -5.66 -9.57
N ALA A 81 -1.29 -5.31 -9.73
CA ALA A 81 -0.62 -4.38 -8.80
C ALA A 81 -1.27 -3.00 -8.76
N GLU A 82 -1.73 -2.48 -9.90
CA GLU A 82 -2.45 -1.22 -9.99
C GLU A 82 -3.80 -1.28 -9.27
N ILE A 83 -4.57 -2.36 -9.46
CA ILE A 83 -5.87 -2.56 -8.80
C ILE A 83 -5.72 -2.58 -7.27
N PHE A 84 -4.69 -3.25 -6.76
CA PHE A 84 -4.47 -3.42 -5.32
C PHE A 84 -3.51 -2.39 -4.72
N TYR A 85 -3.14 -1.35 -5.49
CA TYR A 85 -2.23 -0.28 -5.05
C TYR A 85 -0.94 -0.81 -4.42
N THR A 86 -0.34 -1.84 -5.03
CA THR A 86 0.85 -2.53 -4.52
C THR A 86 1.91 -2.69 -5.60
N ASP A 87 3.08 -3.23 -5.24
CA ASP A 87 4.15 -3.47 -6.20
C ASP A 87 3.94 -4.82 -6.93
N SER A 88 4.17 -4.85 -8.24
CA SER A 88 4.03 -6.06 -9.06
C SER A 88 4.89 -7.25 -8.59
N SER A 89 6.06 -6.97 -8.00
CA SER A 89 6.92 -7.97 -7.36
C SER A 89 6.26 -8.62 -6.14
N VAL A 90 5.50 -7.84 -5.37
CA VAL A 90 4.73 -8.34 -4.21
C VAL A 90 3.60 -9.24 -4.71
N VAL A 91 2.86 -8.83 -5.74
CA VAL A 91 1.80 -9.64 -6.35
C VAL A 91 2.37 -10.98 -6.85
N CYS A 92 3.47 -10.95 -7.62
CA CYS A 92 4.11 -12.16 -8.14
C CYS A 92 4.48 -13.12 -7.00
N ARG A 93 5.12 -12.61 -5.94
CA ARG A 93 5.49 -13.41 -4.76
C ARG A 93 4.26 -14.02 -4.06
N LEU A 94 3.19 -13.26 -3.89
CA LEU A 94 1.98 -13.71 -3.20
C LEU A 94 1.24 -14.78 -4.00
N VAL A 95 1.00 -14.53 -5.30
CA VAL A 95 0.32 -15.47 -6.20
C VAL A 95 1.09 -16.79 -6.28
N ASN A 96 2.42 -16.74 -6.42
CA ASN A 96 3.24 -17.94 -6.48
C ASN A 96 3.28 -18.69 -5.15
N SER A 97 3.38 -17.97 -4.02
CA SER A 97 3.33 -18.58 -2.69
C SER A 97 2.00 -19.30 -2.45
N PHE A 98 0.88 -18.70 -2.87
CA PHE A 98 -0.45 -19.30 -2.74
C PHE A 98 -0.59 -20.57 -3.59
N LYS A 99 -0.14 -20.54 -4.85
CA LYS A 99 -0.15 -21.71 -5.74
C LYS A 99 0.72 -22.85 -5.20
N ASN A 100 1.89 -22.54 -4.64
CA ASN A 100 2.79 -23.54 -4.07
C ASN A 100 2.22 -24.16 -2.78
N LYS A 101 1.50 -23.39 -1.96
CA LYS A 101 0.80 -23.94 -0.78
C LYS A 101 -0.33 -24.91 -1.16
N LYS A 102 -1.04 -24.66 -2.27
CA LYS A 102 -2.03 -25.62 -2.81
C LYS A 102 -1.42 -26.93 -3.31
N LYS A 103 -0.14 -26.91 -3.73
CA LYS A 103 0.56 -28.08 -4.27
C LYS A 103 1.26 -28.96 -3.22
N LEU A 104 1.55 -28.42 -2.04
CA LEU A 104 2.19 -29.18 -0.97
C LEU A 104 1.12 -30.05 -0.29
N PRO A 105 1.20 -31.40 -0.35
CA PRO A 105 0.36 -32.22 0.51
C PRO A 105 0.67 -31.88 1.96
N ALA A 106 -0.36 -31.83 2.80
CA ALA A 106 -0.18 -31.73 4.24
C ALA A 106 0.76 -32.87 4.65
N ARG A 107 1.91 -32.53 5.25
CA ARG A 107 2.78 -33.54 5.86
C ARG A 107 2.03 -34.07 7.09
N SER A 108 1.41 -35.23 6.91
CA SER A 108 0.85 -36.09 7.97
C SER A 108 1.92 -36.53 8.95
#